data_AF-A0A1M7ULP6-F1
#
_entry.id   AF-A0A1M7ULP6-F1
#
_cell.length_a   1.000
_cell.length_b   1.000
_cell.length_c   1.000
_cell.angle_alpha   90.00
_cell.angle_beta   90.00
_cell.angle_gamma   90.00
#
_symmetry.space_group_name_H-M   'P 1'
#
loop_
_entity.id
_entity.type
_entity.pdbx_description
1 polymer ?
#
loop_
_entity_poly.entity_id
_entity_poly.type
_entity_poly.pdbx_seq_one_letter_code
_entity_poly.pdbx_strand_id
1 'polypeptide(L)' 'MKTFLREVLVLCCMVIASVCGIAALTIVLAIAANKLTDPQAWMAAVFFAAVGGATWIAGRAASS' A
#
# COMPACT_ATOMS: atom_id res chain seq x y z
N MET A 1 9.93 -26.22 -4.35
CA MET A 1 10.25 -24.91 -4.98
C MET A 1 9.01 -24.05 -5.25
N LYS A 2 7.94 -24.56 -5.87
CA LYS A 2 6.71 -23.77 -6.14
C LYS A 2 6.04 -23.18 -4.90
N THR A 3 6.03 -23.91 -3.79
CA THR A 3 5.41 -23.48 -2.52
C THR A 3 6.18 -22.33 -1.86
N PHE A 4 7.51 -22.38 -1.87
CA PHE A 4 8.38 -21.36 -1.28
C PHE A 4 8.26 -20.02 -2.01
N LEU A 5 8.23 -20.04 -3.35
CA LEU A 5 7.97 -18.85 -4.17
C LEU A 5 6.62 -18.21 -3.86
N ARG A 6 5.59 -19.02 -3.58
CA ARG A 6 4.25 -18.53 -3.23
C ARG A 6 4.23 -17.83 -1.87
N GLU A 7 4.86 -18.42 -0.86
CA GLU A 7 4.97 -17.81 0.47
C GLU A 7 5.76 -16.49 0.44
N VAL A 8 6.88 -16.45 -0.28
CA VAL A 8 7.67 -15.22 -0.45
C VAL A 8 6.84 -14.14 -1.15
N LEU A 9 6.10 -14.48 -2.20
CA LEU A 9 5.24 -13.52 -2.91
C LEU A 9 4.13 -12.97 -2.01
N VAL A 10 3.48 -13.82 -1.22
CA VAL A 10 2.43 -13.43 -0.26
C VAL A 10 2.99 -12.50 0.82
N LEU A 11 4.14 -12.83 1.39
CA LEU A 11 4.83 -11.99 2.37
C LEU A 11 5.22 -10.62 1.78
N CYS A 12 5.80 -10.60 0.58
CA CYS A 12 6.12 -9.34 -0.11
C CYS A 12 4.87 -8.50 -0.37
N CYS A 13 3.79 -9.10 -0.87
CA CYS A 13 2.53 -8.40 -1.10
C CYS A 13 1.94 -7.81 0.18
N MET A 14 2.00 -8.54 1.31
CA MET A 14 1.56 -8.04 2.61
C MET A 14 2.39 -6.88 3.12
N VAL A 15 3.72 -6.96 3.00
CA VAL A 15 4.63 -5.88 3.42
C VAL A 15 4.40 -4.63 2.57
N ILE A 16 4.24 -4.77 1.25
CA ILE A 16 3.98 -3.63 0.37
C ILE A 16 2.61 -3.01 0.70
N ALA A 17 1.58 -3.82 0.94
CA ALA A 17 0.26 -3.34 1.33
C ALA A 17 0.30 -2.56 2.66
N SER A 18 1.05 -3.04 3.66
CA SER A 18 1.15 -2.36 4.95
C SER A 18 1.93 -1.04 4.85
N VAL A 19 3.06 -1.02 4.13
CA VAL A 19 3.86 0.20 3.92
C VAL A 19 3.07 1.23 3.12
N CYS A 20 2.32 0.81 2.10
CA CYS A 20 1.45 1.70 1.33
C CYS A 20 0.32 2.28 2.20
N GLY A 21 -0.28 1.48 3.08
CA GLY A 21 -1.28 1.97 4.03
C GLY A 21 -0.71 2.99 5.02
N ILE A 22 0.48 2.74 5.56
CA ILE A 22 1.17 3.68 6.45
C ILE A 22 1.49 4.98 5.70
N ALA A 23 2.02 4.89 4.47
CA ALA A 23 2.32 6.06 3.64
C ALA A 23 1.06 6.88 3.31
N ALA A 24 -0.05 6.23 2.95
CA ALA A 24 -1.31 6.93 2.71
C ALA A 24 -1.80 7.65 3.98
N LEU A 25 -1.74 6.98 5.14
CA LEU A 25 -2.14 7.56 6.42
C LEU A 25 -1.26 8.74 6.84
N THR A 26 0.06 8.65 6.67
CA THR A 26 0.98 9.74 7.03
C THR A 26 0.76 10.96 6.16
N ILE A 27 0.52 10.79 4.86
CA ILE A 27 0.20 11.88 3.95
C ILE A 27 -1.14 12.53 4.34
N VAL A 28 -2.17 11.73 4.61
CA VAL A 28 -3.48 12.26 5.08
C VAL A 28 -3.34 12.99 6.42
N LEU A 29 -2.55 12.47 7.36
CA LEU A 29 -2.27 13.15 8.63
C LEU A 29 -1.56 14.48 8.41
N ALA A 30 -0.59 14.51 7.49
CA ALA A 30 0.16 15.72 7.17
C ALA A 30 -0.72 16.78 6.48
N ILE A 31 -1.68 16.34 5.65
CA ILE A 31 -2.72 17.21 5.09
C ILE A 31 -3.62 17.75 6.20
N ALA A 32 -4.12 16.90 7.09
CA ALA A 32 -5.00 17.29 8.19
C ALA A 32 -4.31 18.26 9.17
N ALA A 33 -3.00 18.12 9.36
CA ALA A 33 -2.17 19.01 10.16
C ALA A 33 -1.83 20.35 9.46
N ASN A 34 -2.38 20.62 8.26
CA ASN A 34 -2.03 21.75 7.41
C ASN A 34 -0.53 21.86 7.09
N LYS A 35 0.22 20.75 7.21
CA LYS A 35 1.65 20.67 6.89
C LYS A 35 1.89 20.47 5.40
N LEU A 36 0.93 19.87 4.70
CA LEU A 36 0.90 19.73 3.24
C LEU A 36 -0.47 20.16 2.71
N THR A 37 -0.53 21.26 1.99
CA THR A 37 -1.77 21.77 1.35
C THR A 37 -1.77 21.60 -0.17
N ASP A 38 -0.72 20.99 -0.71
CA ASP A 38 -0.58 20.80 -2.15
C ASP A 38 -1.60 19.79 -2.67
N PRO A 39 -2.30 20.09 -3.77
CA PRO A 39 -3.23 19.14 -4.41
C PRO A 39 -2.51 17.85 -4.86
N GLN A 40 -1.20 17.90 -5.07
CA GLN A 40 -0.36 16.74 -5.36
C GLN A 40 -0.25 15.76 -4.18
N ALA A 41 -0.37 16.23 -2.93
CA ALA A 41 -0.35 15.36 -1.75
C ALA A 41 -1.59 14.45 -1.69
N TRP A 42 -2.75 14.97 -2.09
CA TRP A 42 -3.97 14.15 -2.25
C TRP A 42 -3.81 13.08 -3.34
N MET A 43 -3.18 13.42 -4.47
CA MET A 43 -2.88 12.43 -5.51
C MET A 43 -1.95 11.32 -4.99
N ALA A 44 -0.93 11.67 -4.20
CA ALA A 44 -0.03 10.70 -3.60
C ALA A 44 -0.77 9.79 -2.61
N ALA A 45 -1.62 10.33 -1.73
CA ALA A 45 -2.42 9.53 -0.79
C ALA A 45 -3.32 8.51 -1.51
N VAL A 46 -4.01 8.92 -2.58
CA VAL A 46 -4.86 8.05 -3.38
C VAL A 46 -4.04 7.00 -4.13
N PHE A 47 -2.87 7.37 -4.66
CA PHE A 47 -1.97 6.44 -5.32
C PHE A 47 -1.49 5.34 -4.37
N PHE A 48 -1.01 5.69 -3.18
CA PHE A 48 -0.59 4.71 -2.18
C PHE A 48 -1.75 3.82 -1.72
N ALA A 49 -2.96 4.38 -1.57
CA ALA A 49 -4.14 3.58 -1.26
C ALA A 49 -4.49 2.58 -2.37
N ALA A 50 -4.44 3.00 -3.64
CA ALA A 50 -4.72 2.14 -4.78
C ALA A 50 -3.66 1.03 -4.95
N VAL A 51 -2.38 1.36 -4.82
CA VAL A 51 -1.28 0.39 -4.88
C VAL A 51 -1.38 -0.61 -3.74
N GLY A 52 -1.60 -0.14 -2.50
CA GLY A 52 -1.77 -1.01 -1.34
C GLY A 52 -2.97 -1.97 -1.46
N GLY A 53 -4.09 -1.47 -2.01
CA GLY A 53 -5.26 -2.30 -2.31
C GLY A 53 -4.98 -3.34 -3.40
N ALA A 54 -4.32 -2.94 -4.49
CA ALA A 54 -3.95 -3.84 -5.59
C ALA A 54 -2.98 -4.92 -5.14
N THR A 55 -1.98 -4.58 -4.32
CA THR A 55 -1.01 -5.56 -3.78
C THR A 55 -1.65 -6.50 -2.77
N TRP A 56 -2.63 -6.03 -2.00
CA TRP A 56 -3.42 -6.89 -1.12
C TRP A 56 -4.24 -7.91 -1.91
N ILE A 57 -4.95 -7.47 -2.94
CA ILE A 57 -5.72 -8.37 -3.82
C ILE A 57 -4.79 -9.36 -4.52
N ALA A 58 -3.63 -8.92 -5.03
CA ALA A 58 -2.64 -9.78 -5.66
C ALA A 58 -2.09 -10.83 -4.67
N GLY A 59 -1.80 -10.44 -3.43
CA GLY A 59 -1.39 -11.37 -2.37
C GLY A 59 -2.47 -12.40 -2.04
N ARG A 60 -3.75 -11.99 -2.02
CA ARG A 60 -4.88 -12.91 -1.80
C ARG A 60 -5.09 -13.85 -2.98
N ALA A 61 -4.97 -13.36 -4.21
CA ALA A 61 -5.02 -14.19 -5.41
C ALA A 61 -3.87 -15.20 -5.45
N ALA A 62 -2.68 -14.81 -5.01
CA ALA A 62 -1.53 -15.70 -4.86
C ALA A 62 -1.71 -16.72 -3.74
N SER A 63 -2.67 -16.54 -2.82
CA SER A 63 -2.97 -17.50 -1.74
C SER A 63 -4.08 -18.51 -2.08
N SER A 64 -4.87 -18.25 -3.13
CA SER A 64 -5.94 -19.15 -3.64
C SER A 64 -5.36 -20.11 -4.66
#